data_AF-A0A534QH27-F1
#
_entry.id   AF-A0A534QH27-F1
#
_cell.length_a   1.000
_cell.length_b   1.000
_cell.length_c   1.000
_cell.angle_alpha   90.00
_cell.angle_beta   90.00
_cell.angle_gamma   90.00
#
_symmetry.space_group_name_H-M   'P 1'
#
loop_
_entity.id
_entity.type
_entity.pdbx_description
1 polymer ?
#
loop_
_entity_poly.entity_id
_entity_poly.type
_entity_poly.pdbx_seq_one_letter_code
_entity_poly.pdbx_strand_id
1 'polypeptide(L)'
;FLAVSVTPNDLQGTAALGYRFKDPTKRDLSWAYVPALRRVRAISPANRSDGFLGSDQSQDDGFFFDGKPEDFDWKIVGHKDGLRFVDADSVAGNSQRKPLPGGGWRSIFSNNDRTIGYMVKDWKGVPWAPAAAGLAKRKFWVLEGVPKDRYYLYGKLELWIDDQTWQGAWNRKFSWRGELLNVYEVTGYATAPFNEHERWWGATFALQLSENIKADRATASGMNGPGADPPNDRRIPLDPDFFDYQTLNRFGK
;
A
#
# COMPACT_ATOMS: atom_id res chain seq x y z
N PHE A 1 10.89 -5.06 -3.26
CA PHE A 1 10.28 -3.97 -4.04
C PHE A 1 11.32 -2.90 -4.32
N LEU A 2 11.11 -2.08 -5.36
CA LEU A 2 11.86 -0.85 -5.61
C LEU A 2 10.83 0.29 -5.72
N ALA A 3 11.05 1.39 -5.01
CA ALA A 3 10.27 2.61 -5.09
C ALA A 3 11.20 3.77 -5.48
N VAL A 4 10.77 4.60 -6.43
CA VAL A 4 11.53 5.78 -6.88
C VAL A 4 10.60 6.96 -6.92
N SER A 5 10.99 8.05 -6.27
CA SER A 5 10.29 9.32 -6.31
C SER A 5 10.68 10.06 -7.58
N VAL A 6 9.72 10.40 -8.42
CA VAL A 6 9.95 11.17 -9.66
C VAL A 6 9.64 12.65 -9.49
N THR A 7 8.84 12.99 -8.48
CA THR A 7 8.37 14.35 -8.15
C THR A 7 7.99 14.40 -6.66
N PRO A 8 7.93 15.59 -6.02
CA PRO A 8 8.41 16.89 -6.49
C PRO A 8 9.94 16.98 -6.49
N ASN A 9 10.49 18.13 -6.89
CA ASN A 9 11.94 18.32 -7.15
C ASN A 9 12.84 18.05 -5.92
N ASP A 10 12.32 18.25 -4.71
CA ASP A 10 13.02 17.98 -3.44
C ASP A 10 13.13 16.47 -3.12
N LEU A 11 12.20 15.66 -3.62
CA LEU A 11 12.20 14.20 -3.46
C LEU A 11 12.69 13.48 -4.71
N GLN A 12 12.68 14.12 -5.87
CA GLN A 12 13.01 13.52 -7.16
C GLN A 12 14.36 12.78 -7.13
N GLY A 13 14.33 11.52 -7.54
CA GLY A 13 15.46 10.60 -7.57
C GLY A 13 15.72 9.88 -6.25
N THR A 14 14.97 10.16 -5.19
CA THR A 14 14.99 9.37 -3.95
C THR A 14 14.48 7.97 -4.25
N ALA A 15 15.28 6.96 -3.93
CA ALA A 15 14.96 5.56 -4.21
C ALA A 15 15.06 4.70 -2.95
N ALA A 16 14.16 3.73 -2.83
CA ALA A 16 14.16 2.74 -1.76
C ALA A 16 14.06 1.33 -2.36
N LEU A 17 14.94 0.43 -1.93
CA LEU A 17 14.97 -0.97 -2.34
C LEU A 17 14.82 -1.85 -1.12
N GLY A 18 13.82 -2.74 -1.13
CA GLY A 18 13.59 -3.72 -0.09
C GLY A 18 13.65 -5.15 -0.63
N TYR A 19 14.42 -6.00 0.02
CA TYR A 19 14.40 -7.46 -0.18
C TYR A 19 13.65 -8.13 0.96
N ARG A 20 12.46 -8.65 0.65
CA ARG A 20 11.62 -9.44 1.56
C ARG A 20 11.99 -10.90 1.45
N PHE A 21 12.50 -11.50 2.52
CA PHE A 21 12.77 -12.94 2.54
C PHE A 21 11.55 -13.70 3.05
N LYS A 22 11.24 -14.82 2.38
CA LYS A 22 10.20 -15.76 2.83
C LYS A 22 10.64 -16.59 4.04
N ASP A 23 11.94 -16.72 4.26
CA ASP A 23 12.49 -17.41 5.43
C ASP A 23 12.14 -16.60 6.69
N PRO A 24 11.41 -17.21 7.66
CA PRO A 24 10.97 -16.50 8.84
C PRO A 24 12.12 -16.09 9.77
N THR A 25 13.25 -16.80 9.71
CA THR A 25 14.42 -16.55 10.56
C THR A 25 15.34 -15.47 10.01
N LYS A 26 15.15 -15.08 8.75
CA LYS A 26 15.99 -14.11 8.06
C LYS A 26 15.38 -12.72 8.12
N ARG A 27 16.16 -11.73 8.57
CA ARG A 27 15.78 -10.32 8.50
C ARG A 27 15.80 -9.83 7.05
N ASP A 28 14.85 -8.98 6.71
CA ASP A 28 14.81 -8.31 5.41
C ASP A 28 15.99 -7.35 5.26
N LEU A 29 16.33 -7.04 4.01
CA LEU A 29 17.30 -6.00 3.71
C LEU A 29 16.59 -4.81 3.09
N SER A 30 17.01 -3.60 3.47
CA SER A 30 16.46 -2.37 2.93
C SER A 30 17.57 -1.36 2.70
N TRP A 31 17.52 -0.65 1.59
CA TRP A 31 18.44 0.41 1.23
C TRP A 31 17.67 1.64 0.77
N ALA A 32 18.20 2.81 1.10
CA ALA A 32 17.71 4.08 0.60
C ALA A 32 18.84 4.85 -0.09
N TYR A 33 18.52 5.49 -1.20
CA TYR A 33 19.36 6.47 -1.87
C TYR A 33 18.70 7.84 -1.77
N VAL A 34 19.45 8.82 -1.23
CA VAL A 34 19.01 10.21 -1.12
C VAL A 34 19.89 11.07 -2.03
N PRO A 35 19.34 11.72 -3.08
CA PRO A 35 20.10 12.48 -4.08
C PRO A 35 21.00 13.55 -3.48
N ALA A 36 20.51 14.30 -2.48
CA ALA A 36 21.27 15.34 -1.80
C ALA A 36 22.57 14.81 -1.15
N LEU A 37 22.57 13.55 -0.71
CA LEU A 37 23.73 12.90 -0.09
C LEU A 37 24.56 12.09 -1.09
N ARG A 38 24.03 11.81 -2.29
CA ARG A 38 24.63 10.98 -3.34
C ARG A 38 25.16 9.64 -2.84
N ARG A 39 24.49 9.04 -1.84
CA ARG A 39 24.93 7.80 -1.19
C ARG A 39 23.75 6.87 -0.98
N VAL A 40 24.02 5.58 -1.21
CA VAL A 40 23.16 4.48 -0.79
C VAL A 40 23.46 4.17 0.68
N ARG A 41 22.43 4.04 1.51
CA ARG A 41 22.55 3.64 2.92
C ARG A 41 21.67 2.44 3.18
N ALA A 42 22.19 1.48 3.95
CA ALA A 42 21.37 0.43 4.52
C ALA A 42 20.43 1.03 5.57
N ILE A 43 19.17 0.60 5.54
CA ILE A 43 18.15 0.95 6.52
C ILE A 43 17.98 -0.24 7.47
N SER A 44 17.95 0.05 8.77
CA SER A 44 17.73 -0.97 9.79
C SER A 44 16.39 -1.68 9.54
N PRO A 45 16.36 -3.02 9.53
CA PRO A 45 15.10 -3.78 9.43
C PRO A 45 14.17 -3.55 10.62
N ALA A 46 14.66 -3.02 11.74
CA ALA A 46 13.82 -2.65 12.89
C ALA A 46 12.94 -1.41 12.63
N ASN A 47 13.33 -0.57 11.67
CA ASN A 47 12.67 0.71 11.37
C ASN A 47 11.53 0.58 10.35
N ARG A 48 11.05 -0.64 10.07
CA ARG A 48 10.05 -0.87 9.02
C ARG A 48 8.65 -0.33 9.36
N SER A 49 8.40 -0.10 10.65
CA SER A 49 7.18 0.56 11.15
C SER A 49 7.22 2.09 11.10
N ASP A 50 8.37 2.68 10.79
CA ASP A 50 8.52 4.13 10.67
C ASP A 50 7.86 4.66 9.40
N GLY A 51 7.43 5.92 9.45
CA GLY A 51 6.84 6.63 8.31
C GLY A 51 7.80 6.69 7.11
N PHE A 52 7.34 6.26 5.94
CA PHE A 52 8.06 6.30 4.69
C PHE A 52 7.99 7.71 4.10
N LEU A 53 9.15 8.32 3.82
CA LEU A 53 9.27 9.67 3.25
C LEU A 53 8.46 10.74 4.00
N GLY A 54 8.40 10.64 5.34
CA GLY A 54 7.67 11.60 6.19
C GLY A 54 6.15 11.42 6.19
N SER A 55 5.65 10.40 5.50
CA SER A 55 4.23 10.06 5.49
C SER A 55 3.78 9.29 6.74
N ASP A 56 2.47 9.10 6.87
CA ASP A 56 1.86 8.28 7.92
C ASP A 56 1.75 6.79 7.51
N GLN A 57 2.27 6.42 6.34
CA GLN A 57 2.41 5.04 5.87
C GLN A 57 3.82 4.52 6.15
N SER A 58 3.93 3.26 6.52
CA SER A 58 5.19 2.58 6.83
C SER A 58 5.51 1.50 5.79
N GLN A 59 6.75 0.99 5.81
CA GLN A 59 7.12 -0.12 4.92
C GLN A 59 6.33 -1.40 5.23
N ASP A 60 5.90 -1.59 6.48
CA ASP A 60 5.10 -2.74 6.90
C ASP A 60 3.60 -2.59 6.59
N ASP A 61 3.16 -1.46 6.06
CA ASP A 61 1.80 -1.33 5.54
C ASP A 61 1.66 -2.02 4.19
N GLY A 62 2.59 -1.80 3.26
CA GLY A 62 2.55 -2.40 1.92
C GLY A 62 1.17 -2.32 1.26
N PHE A 63 0.67 -3.46 0.73
CA PHE A 63 -0.67 -3.56 0.15
C PHE A 63 -1.80 -3.85 1.17
N PHE A 64 -1.52 -3.77 2.48
CA PHE A 64 -2.47 -3.77 3.61
C PHE A 64 -1.70 -4.05 4.93
N PHE A 65 -0.89 -5.11 4.88
CA PHE A 65 0.08 -5.51 5.88
C PHE A 65 1.20 -6.27 5.15
N ASP A 66 2.42 -5.79 5.27
CA ASP A 66 3.63 -6.44 4.75
C ASP A 66 4.57 -6.86 5.88
N GLY A 67 4.27 -6.58 7.15
CA GLY A 67 5.07 -7.09 8.27
C GLY A 67 5.23 -8.62 8.26
N LYS A 68 6.31 -9.13 8.84
CA LYS A 68 6.52 -10.58 9.02
C LYS A 68 5.51 -11.10 10.04
N PRO A 69 4.57 -12.01 9.69
CA PRO A 69 3.60 -12.52 10.65
C PRO A 69 4.25 -13.13 11.90
N GLU A 70 5.41 -13.77 11.73
CA GLU A 70 6.21 -14.36 12.80
C GLU A 70 6.79 -13.36 13.81
N ASP A 71 6.89 -12.07 13.46
CA ASP A 71 7.38 -11.01 14.36
C ASP A 71 6.31 -10.50 15.35
N PHE A 72 5.10 -11.08 15.31
CA PHE A 72 3.98 -10.69 16.16
C PHE A 72 3.37 -11.92 16.86
N ASP A 73 2.75 -11.66 18.01
CA ASP A 73 1.83 -12.58 18.65
C ASP A 73 0.39 -12.21 18.25
N TRP A 74 -0.30 -13.15 17.59
CA TRP A 74 -1.62 -12.92 17.02
C TRP A 74 -2.73 -13.61 17.80
N LYS A 75 -3.88 -12.96 17.86
CA LYS A 75 -5.15 -13.59 18.30
C LYS A 75 -6.31 -13.10 17.44
N ILE A 76 -7.26 -13.98 17.20
CA ILE A 76 -8.56 -13.58 16.64
C ILE A 76 -9.39 -13.03 17.79
N VAL A 77 -9.78 -11.75 17.70
CA VAL A 77 -10.54 -11.05 18.74
C VAL A 77 -12.00 -10.82 18.36
N GLY A 78 -12.39 -11.12 17.13
CA GLY A 78 -13.78 -10.98 16.72
C GLY A 78 -14.08 -11.52 15.33
N HIS A 79 -15.37 -11.71 15.09
CA HIS A 79 -15.95 -12.01 13.80
C HIS A 79 -17.25 -11.21 13.69
N LYS A 80 -17.22 -10.04 13.04
CA LYS A 80 -18.31 -9.06 13.14
C LYS A 80 -18.55 -8.31 11.84
N ASP A 81 -19.76 -7.80 11.72
CA ASP A 81 -20.14 -6.91 10.62
C ASP A 81 -19.37 -5.59 10.70
N GLY A 82 -19.05 -5.03 9.53
CA GLY A 82 -18.43 -3.73 9.37
C GLY A 82 -18.66 -3.18 7.98
N LEU A 83 -18.17 -1.97 7.74
CA LEU A 83 -18.14 -1.35 6.41
C LEU A 83 -16.72 -1.41 5.86
N ARG A 84 -16.55 -1.42 4.54
CA ARG A 84 -15.26 -1.16 3.88
C ARG A 84 -15.45 -0.37 2.60
N PHE A 85 -14.40 0.33 2.20
CA PHE A 85 -14.30 0.88 0.87
C PHE A 85 -14.17 -0.22 -0.17
N VAL A 86 -14.89 -0.04 -1.28
CA VAL A 86 -14.84 -0.92 -2.45
C VAL A 86 -14.78 -0.08 -3.72
N ASP A 87 -14.14 -0.64 -4.73
CA ASP A 87 -14.32 -0.17 -6.10
C ASP A 87 -15.61 -0.79 -6.67
N ALA A 88 -16.66 0.02 -6.75
CA ALA A 88 -17.98 -0.42 -7.20
C ALA A 88 -17.98 -0.89 -8.67
N ASP A 89 -17.22 -0.22 -9.54
CA ASP A 89 -17.11 -0.58 -10.95
C ASP A 89 -16.33 -1.90 -11.12
N SER A 90 -15.29 -2.10 -10.32
CA SER A 90 -14.61 -3.39 -10.19
C SER A 90 -15.59 -4.51 -9.81
N VAL A 91 -16.41 -4.30 -8.78
CA VAL A 91 -17.41 -5.29 -8.32
C VAL A 91 -18.47 -5.56 -9.38
N ALA A 92 -18.83 -4.56 -10.18
CA ALA A 92 -19.73 -4.69 -11.32
C ALA A 92 -19.09 -5.37 -12.55
N GLY A 93 -17.78 -5.66 -12.52
CA GLY A 93 -17.07 -6.28 -13.63
C GLY A 93 -16.60 -5.31 -14.71
N ASN A 94 -16.62 -4.00 -14.44
CA ASN A 94 -16.26 -2.93 -15.38
C ASN A 94 -14.75 -2.64 -15.43
N SER A 95 -13.92 -3.44 -14.76
CA SER A 95 -12.46 -3.27 -14.79
C SER A 95 -11.91 -3.52 -16.20
N GLN A 96 -11.04 -2.62 -16.67
CA GLN A 96 -10.46 -2.69 -18.01
C GLN A 96 -8.95 -2.97 -17.96
N ARG A 97 -8.45 -3.61 -19.01
CA ARG A 97 -7.02 -3.88 -19.20
C ARG A 97 -6.69 -3.98 -20.68
N LYS A 98 -5.42 -3.76 -21.03
CA LYS A 98 -4.90 -3.98 -22.39
C LYS A 98 -3.60 -4.79 -22.35
N PRO A 99 -3.35 -5.67 -23.34
CA PRO A 99 -2.05 -6.33 -23.48
C PRO A 99 -0.95 -5.31 -23.81
N LEU A 100 0.29 -5.62 -23.45
CA LEU A 100 1.45 -4.77 -23.72
C LEU A 100 2.39 -5.42 -24.75
N PRO A 101 3.10 -4.61 -25.56
CA PRO A 101 4.21 -5.11 -26.36
C PRO A 101 5.26 -5.78 -25.46
N GLY A 102 5.71 -6.98 -25.82
CA GLY A 102 6.66 -7.76 -25.01
C GLY A 102 6.02 -8.63 -23.92
N GLY A 103 4.68 -8.66 -23.85
CA GLY A 103 3.94 -9.51 -22.92
C GLY A 103 3.43 -8.77 -21.68
N GLY A 104 2.54 -9.42 -20.95
CA GLY A 104 1.88 -8.82 -19.80
C GLY A 104 0.74 -7.86 -20.20
N TRP A 105 0.27 -7.10 -19.20
CA TRP A 105 -0.97 -6.33 -19.31
C TRP A 105 -0.89 -5.05 -18.49
N ARG A 106 -1.53 -3.98 -18.96
CA ARG A 106 -1.78 -2.75 -18.21
C ARG A 106 -3.20 -2.70 -17.69
N SER A 107 -3.37 -2.43 -16.41
CA SER A 107 -4.69 -2.13 -15.81
C SER A 107 -5.07 -0.68 -16.11
N ILE A 108 -6.32 -0.44 -16.48
CA ILE A 108 -6.82 0.90 -16.82
C ILE A 108 -7.66 1.44 -15.66
N PHE A 109 -7.17 2.48 -15.00
CA PHE A 109 -7.88 3.13 -13.91
C PHE A 109 -8.79 4.25 -14.44
N SER A 110 -9.97 3.89 -14.97
CA SER A 110 -10.96 4.84 -15.50
C SER A 110 -11.50 5.84 -14.47
N ASN A 111 -11.34 5.55 -13.17
CA ASN A 111 -11.79 6.39 -12.06
C ASN A 111 -10.64 7.10 -11.33
N ASN A 112 -9.40 7.02 -11.84
CA ASN A 112 -8.21 7.55 -11.15
C ASN A 112 -8.35 9.03 -10.76
N ASP A 113 -8.84 9.87 -11.69
CA ASP A 113 -8.91 11.33 -11.53
C ASP A 113 -10.02 11.80 -10.58
N ARG A 114 -10.78 10.86 -10.01
CA ARG A 114 -11.80 11.13 -8.98
C ARG A 114 -11.63 10.27 -7.74
N THR A 115 -10.45 9.66 -7.55
CA THR A 115 -10.19 8.71 -6.47
C THR A 115 -10.41 9.33 -5.10
N ILE A 116 -9.93 10.55 -4.90
CA ILE A 116 -9.89 11.22 -3.60
C ILE A 116 -10.38 12.66 -3.70
N GLY A 117 -10.90 13.20 -2.60
CA GLY A 117 -11.63 14.47 -2.55
C GLY A 117 -10.94 15.63 -3.26
N TYR A 118 -9.65 15.87 -3.02
CA TYR A 118 -8.93 16.99 -3.63
C TYR A 118 -8.84 16.93 -5.17
N MET A 119 -9.03 15.74 -5.77
CA MET A 119 -9.04 15.57 -7.22
C MET A 119 -10.39 15.94 -7.84
N VAL A 120 -11.46 15.96 -7.04
CA VAL A 120 -12.82 16.23 -7.52
C VAL A 120 -13.07 17.73 -7.55
N LYS A 121 -13.46 18.23 -8.73
CA LYS A 121 -13.84 19.63 -8.91
C LYS A 121 -14.95 20.03 -7.92
N ASP A 122 -14.77 21.18 -7.28
CA ASP A 122 -15.73 21.77 -6.34
C ASP A 122 -16.00 20.93 -5.07
N TRP A 123 -15.12 19.98 -4.73
CA TRP A 123 -15.23 19.16 -3.51
C TRP A 123 -15.34 20.02 -2.23
N LYS A 124 -16.26 19.63 -1.34
CA LYS A 124 -16.54 20.36 -0.07
C LYS A 124 -16.22 19.57 1.20
N GLY A 125 -15.89 18.28 1.07
CA GLY A 125 -15.49 17.44 2.20
C GLY A 125 -14.02 17.59 2.53
N VAL A 126 -13.52 16.73 3.44
CA VAL A 126 -12.08 16.66 3.72
C VAL A 126 -11.30 16.30 2.44
N PRO A 127 -10.10 16.88 2.21
CA PRO A 127 -9.35 16.68 0.97
C PRO A 127 -8.99 15.22 0.68
N TRP A 128 -8.86 14.40 1.74
CA TRP A 128 -8.47 13.00 1.64
C TRP A 128 -9.63 12.00 1.62
N ALA A 129 -10.87 12.47 1.48
CA ALA A 129 -12.03 11.60 1.44
C ALA A 129 -11.99 10.64 0.22
N PRO A 130 -12.27 9.32 0.37
CA PRO A 130 -12.35 8.34 -0.71
C PRO A 130 -13.50 8.59 -1.73
N ALA A 131 -13.37 9.62 -2.56
CA ALA A 131 -14.47 10.14 -3.38
C ALA A 131 -14.99 9.16 -4.46
N ALA A 132 -14.14 8.29 -5.01
CA ALA A 132 -14.57 7.26 -5.98
C ALA A 132 -15.11 5.99 -5.31
N ALA A 133 -14.89 5.80 -4.01
CA ALA A 133 -15.17 4.55 -3.34
C ALA A 133 -16.66 4.37 -3.05
N GLY A 134 -17.15 3.16 -3.28
CA GLY A 134 -18.41 2.68 -2.71
C GLY A 134 -18.18 2.19 -1.28
N LEU A 135 -19.28 2.04 -0.53
CA LEU A 135 -19.26 1.48 0.81
C LEU A 135 -20.03 0.16 0.82
N ALA A 136 -19.36 -0.93 1.21
CA ALA A 136 -19.98 -2.24 1.30
C ALA A 136 -20.04 -2.71 2.76
N LYS A 137 -21.21 -3.22 3.17
CA LYS A 137 -21.32 -3.98 4.42
C LYS A 137 -20.76 -5.38 4.21
N ARG A 138 -19.85 -5.79 5.09
CA ARG A 138 -19.13 -7.06 5.03
C ARG A 138 -19.01 -7.63 6.43
N LYS A 139 -18.65 -8.91 6.51
CA LYS A 139 -18.29 -9.56 7.75
C LYS A 139 -16.77 -9.74 7.79
N PHE A 140 -16.17 -9.51 8.95
CA PHE A 140 -14.72 -9.45 9.10
C PHE A 140 -14.24 -10.34 10.22
N TRP A 141 -13.15 -11.06 9.98
CA TRP A 141 -12.26 -11.52 11.03
C TRP A 141 -11.44 -10.33 11.53
N VAL A 142 -11.42 -10.14 12.85
CA VAL A 142 -10.61 -9.09 13.48
C VAL A 142 -9.47 -9.78 14.21
N LEU A 143 -8.25 -9.48 13.79
CA LEU A 143 -7.02 -10.01 14.36
C LEU A 143 -6.33 -8.90 15.14
N GLU A 144 -5.92 -9.21 16.35
CA GLU A 144 -5.01 -8.37 17.13
C GLU A 144 -3.60 -8.95 17.05
N GLY A 145 -2.63 -8.13 16.67
CA GLY A 145 -1.21 -8.46 16.63
C GLY A 145 -0.41 -7.56 17.55
N VAL A 146 0.33 -8.16 18.49
CA VAL A 146 1.29 -7.44 19.34
C VAL A 146 2.70 -7.77 18.85
N PRO A 147 3.53 -6.78 18.47
CA PRO A 147 4.87 -7.05 18.00
C PRO A 147 5.74 -7.59 19.14
N LYS A 148 6.61 -8.55 18.81
CA LYS A 148 7.60 -9.11 19.74
C LYS A 148 8.75 -8.14 19.99
N ASP A 149 9.04 -7.27 19.03
CA ASP A 149 10.03 -6.21 19.16
C ASP A 149 9.42 -4.99 19.88
N ARG A 150 10.01 -4.60 21.02
CA ARG A 150 9.58 -3.45 21.81
C ARG A 150 9.91 -2.10 21.15
N TYR A 151 10.80 -2.09 20.16
CA TYR A 151 11.12 -0.89 19.38
C TYR A 151 10.18 -0.69 18.20
N TYR A 152 9.26 -1.63 17.94
CA TYR A 152 8.20 -1.40 16.97
C TYR A 152 7.34 -0.20 17.38
N LEU A 153 7.05 0.68 16.42
CA LEU A 153 6.42 1.98 16.70
C LEU A 153 5.04 1.84 17.36
N TYR A 154 4.30 0.80 16.99
CA TYR A 154 2.95 0.53 17.46
C TYR A 154 2.94 -0.63 18.45
N GLY A 155 2.32 -0.46 19.62
CA GLY A 155 2.23 -1.55 20.61
C GLY A 155 1.19 -2.62 20.26
N LYS A 156 0.30 -2.33 19.31
CA LYS A 156 -0.73 -3.25 18.84
C LYS A 156 -1.25 -2.85 17.47
N LEU A 157 -1.45 -3.82 16.61
CA LEU A 157 -2.20 -3.71 15.36
C LEU A 157 -3.56 -4.42 15.52
N GLU A 158 -4.61 -3.87 14.92
CA GLU A 158 -5.90 -4.53 14.74
C GLU A 158 -6.22 -4.59 13.25
N LEU A 159 -6.11 -5.79 12.67
CA LEU A 159 -6.32 -6.06 11.26
C LEU A 159 -7.75 -6.59 11.04
N TRP A 160 -8.47 -5.97 10.12
CA TRP A 160 -9.81 -6.40 9.69
C TRP A 160 -9.69 -7.07 8.34
N ILE A 161 -9.89 -8.39 8.33
CA ILE A 161 -9.81 -9.25 7.15
C ILE A 161 -11.21 -9.64 6.73
N ASP A 162 -11.56 -9.33 5.49
CA ASP A 162 -12.85 -9.65 4.91
C ASP A 162 -13.06 -11.17 4.85
N ASP A 163 -14.17 -11.67 5.39
CA ASP A 163 -14.39 -13.12 5.61
C ASP A 163 -14.61 -13.92 4.32
N GLN A 164 -14.95 -13.24 3.22
CA GLN A 164 -15.23 -13.87 1.94
C GLN A 164 -14.08 -13.68 0.96
N THR A 165 -13.48 -12.49 0.89
CA THR A 165 -12.42 -12.18 -0.08
C THR A 165 -11.01 -12.34 0.48
N TRP A 166 -10.87 -12.46 1.80
CA TRP A 166 -9.58 -12.46 2.51
C TRP A 166 -8.72 -11.21 2.29
N GLN A 167 -9.29 -10.17 1.69
CA GLN A 167 -8.64 -8.88 1.56
C GLN A 167 -8.72 -8.13 2.88
N GLY A 168 -7.61 -7.51 3.28
CA GLY A 168 -7.63 -6.53 4.35
C GLY A 168 -8.54 -5.34 4.02
N ALA A 169 -9.09 -4.71 5.05
CA ALA A 169 -9.92 -3.51 4.91
C ALA A 169 -9.40 -2.38 5.81
N TRP A 170 -9.22 -2.67 7.09
CA TRP A 170 -8.76 -1.71 8.11
C TRP A 170 -7.57 -2.29 8.87
N ASN A 171 -6.52 -1.52 9.00
CA ASN A 171 -5.34 -1.79 9.83
C ASN A 171 -5.23 -0.63 10.83
N ARG A 172 -5.73 -0.87 12.04
CA ARG A 172 -5.75 0.15 13.10
C ARG A 172 -4.53 -0.04 13.98
N LYS A 173 -3.80 1.05 14.22
CA LYS A 173 -2.50 1.03 14.90
C LYS A 173 -2.59 1.78 16.22
N PHE A 174 -2.17 1.13 17.28
CA PHE A 174 -2.29 1.65 18.65
C PHE A 174 -0.92 1.85 19.29
N SER A 175 -0.84 2.82 20.20
CA SER A 175 0.32 3.02 21.06
C SER A 175 0.51 1.84 22.02
N TRP A 176 1.69 1.73 22.62
CA TRP A 176 1.97 0.80 23.72
C TRP A 176 1.10 1.01 24.98
N ARG A 177 0.39 2.15 25.06
CA ARG A 177 -0.59 2.46 26.11
C ARG A 177 -2.04 2.21 25.68
N GLY A 178 -2.27 1.69 24.47
CA GLY A 178 -3.60 1.36 23.96
C GLY A 178 -4.36 2.51 23.30
N GLU A 179 -3.73 3.66 23.07
CA GLU A 179 -4.36 4.78 22.35
C GLU A 179 -4.34 4.51 20.84
N LEU A 180 -5.46 4.77 20.14
CA LEU A 180 -5.48 4.71 18.68
C LEU A 180 -4.66 5.88 18.10
N LEU A 181 -3.67 5.57 17.26
CA LEU A 181 -2.77 6.56 16.66
C LEU A 181 -3.04 6.76 15.17
N ASN A 182 -3.24 5.67 14.44
CA ASN A 182 -3.35 5.68 12.99
C ASN A 182 -4.36 4.62 12.52
N VAL A 183 -5.10 4.94 11.46
CA VAL A 183 -5.98 3.99 10.77
C VAL A 183 -5.53 3.92 9.33
N TYR A 184 -5.07 2.75 8.91
CA TYR A 184 -4.69 2.47 7.54
C TYR A 184 -5.78 1.65 6.83
N GLU A 185 -6.16 2.08 5.64
CA GLU A 185 -7.35 1.64 4.95
C GLU A 185 -7.01 1.30 3.50
N VAL A 186 -7.59 0.22 2.99
CA VAL A 186 -7.38 -0.20 1.60
C VAL A 186 -8.70 -0.51 0.90
N THR A 187 -8.81 -0.05 -0.34
CA THR A 187 -9.98 -0.31 -1.19
C THR A 187 -10.06 -1.81 -1.53
N GLY A 188 -11.27 -2.38 -1.45
CA GLY A 188 -11.53 -3.76 -1.86
C GLY A 188 -11.91 -3.87 -3.34
N TYR A 189 -11.45 -4.94 -3.99
CA TYR A 189 -11.69 -5.20 -5.41
C TYR A 189 -12.30 -6.57 -5.66
N ALA A 190 -12.95 -6.74 -6.80
CA ALA A 190 -13.26 -8.04 -7.36
C ALA A 190 -12.03 -8.58 -8.10
N THR A 191 -11.98 -9.89 -8.33
CA THR A 191 -10.95 -10.50 -9.17
C THR A 191 -11.42 -10.52 -10.62
N ALA A 192 -10.56 -10.04 -11.53
CA ALA A 192 -10.71 -10.14 -12.96
C ALA A 192 -9.81 -11.27 -13.51
N PRO A 193 -10.26 -12.01 -14.54
CA PRO A 193 -9.39 -12.93 -15.26
C PRO A 193 -8.35 -12.15 -16.06
N PHE A 194 -7.06 -12.49 -15.93
CA PHE A 194 -5.99 -11.90 -16.74
C PHE A 194 -5.66 -12.76 -17.95
N ASN A 195 -5.63 -14.08 -17.75
CA ASN A 195 -5.56 -15.11 -18.79
C ASN A 195 -6.37 -16.33 -18.34
N GLU A 196 -6.30 -17.43 -19.09
CA GLU A 196 -7.01 -18.68 -18.78
C GLU A 196 -6.68 -19.26 -17.38
N HIS A 197 -5.49 -18.98 -16.86
CA HIS A 197 -4.96 -19.59 -15.63
C HIS A 197 -4.73 -18.61 -14.48
N GLU A 198 -4.86 -17.30 -14.72
CA GLU A 198 -4.56 -16.27 -13.74
C GLU A 198 -5.74 -15.32 -13.56
N ARG A 199 -6.06 -15.09 -12.29
CA ARG A 199 -6.95 -14.02 -11.85
C ARG A 199 -6.18 -13.08 -10.95
N TRP A 200 -6.50 -11.80 -11.02
CA TRP A 200 -5.96 -10.78 -10.12
C TRP A 200 -7.03 -9.71 -9.86
N TRP A 201 -6.82 -8.79 -8.92
CA TRP A 201 -7.68 -7.62 -8.72
C TRP A 201 -7.92 -6.85 -10.01
N GLY A 202 -9.19 -6.73 -10.40
CA GLY A 202 -9.61 -5.86 -11.50
C GLY A 202 -10.05 -4.53 -10.90
N ALA A 203 -9.30 -3.47 -11.12
CA ALA A 203 -9.53 -2.17 -10.49
C ALA A 203 -9.69 -1.06 -11.53
N THR A 204 -10.54 -0.10 -11.22
CA THR A 204 -10.78 1.15 -11.96
C THR A 204 -10.18 2.36 -11.25
N PHE A 205 -9.81 2.22 -9.98
CA PHE A 205 -8.94 3.09 -9.22
C PHE A 205 -8.31 2.28 -8.09
N ALA A 206 -7.33 2.82 -7.38
CA ALA A 206 -6.87 2.24 -6.13
C ALA A 206 -6.59 3.33 -5.11
N LEU A 207 -6.95 3.06 -3.87
CA LEU A 207 -6.69 3.95 -2.74
C LEU A 207 -6.23 3.16 -1.54
N GLN A 208 -5.14 3.66 -0.97
CA GLN A 208 -4.55 3.32 0.31
C GLN A 208 -4.53 4.61 1.13
N LEU A 209 -5.18 4.64 2.29
CA LEU A 209 -5.34 5.86 3.09
C LEU A 209 -4.90 5.61 4.52
N SER A 210 -3.90 6.35 4.99
CA SER A 210 -3.49 6.37 6.39
C SER A 210 -3.93 7.67 7.04
N GLU A 211 -4.86 7.60 7.99
CA GLU A 211 -5.32 8.73 8.78
C GLU A 211 -4.63 8.74 10.15
N ASN A 212 -3.91 9.83 10.45
CA ASN A 212 -3.28 10.04 11.74
C ASN A 212 -4.23 10.77 12.69
N ILE A 213 -4.83 10.00 13.61
CA ILE A 213 -5.91 10.47 14.48
C ILE A 213 -5.43 11.55 15.48
N LYS A 214 -4.13 11.56 15.81
CA LYS A 214 -3.57 12.52 16.77
C LYS A 214 -3.05 13.79 16.12
N ALA A 215 -2.63 13.71 14.85
CA ALA A 215 -2.04 14.82 14.12
C ALA A 215 -3.00 15.51 13.13
N ASP A 216 -4.26 15.06 13.05
CA ASP A 216 -5.30 15.61 12.16
C ASP A 216 -4.84 15.78 10.70
N ARG A 217 -4.22 14.71 10.18
CA ARG A 217 -3.71 14.66 8.81
C ARG A 217 -3.84 13.25 8.24
N ALA A 218 -3.75 13.14 6.92
CA ALA A 218 -3.76 11.85 6.25
C ALA A 218 -2.71 11.77 5.13
N THR A 219 -2.27 10.55 4.85
CA THR A 219 -1.47 10.18 3.69
C THR A 219 -2.30 9.28 2.78
N ALA A 220 -2.42 9.65 1.50
CA ALA A 220 -3.07 8.84 0.48
C ALA A 220 -2.07 8.35 -0.57
N SER A 221 -2.24 7.10 -1.00
CA SER A 221 -1.43 6.46 -2.05
C SER A 221 -2.23 5.40 -2.81
N GLY A 222 -1.58 4.68 -3.72
CA GLY A 222 -2.19 3.63 -4.55
C GLY A 222 -2.76 4.11 -5.89
N MET A 223 -2.99 5.40 -6.05
CA MET A 223 -3.43 6.01 -7.31
C MET A 223 -2.35 5.91 -8.38
N ASN A 224 -2.76 5.84 -9.66
CA ASN A 224 -1.82 5.98 -10.76
C ASN A 224 -1.27 7.41 -10.81
N GLY A 225 -0.02 7.54 -11.26
CA GLY A 225 0.58 8.84 -11.54
C GLY A 225 -0.19 9.62 -12.61
N PRO A 226 0.01 10.95 -12.71
CA PRO A 226 -0.65 11.77 -13.71
C PRO A 226 -0.25 11.38 -15.13
N GLY A 227 -1.14 11.62 -16.09
CA GLY A 227 -0.90 11.38 -17.52
C GLY A 227 -2.01 10.57 -18.18
N ALA A 228 -1.96 10.49 -19.51
CA ALA A 228 -3.00 9.80 -20.29
C ALA A 228 -2.90 8.27 -20.27
N ASP A 229 -1.71 7.72 -19.98
CA ASP A 229 -1.46 6.27 -19.99
C ASP A 229 -0.43 5.88 -18.90
N PRO A 230 -0.73 6.14 -17.61
CA PRO A 230 0.21 5.86 -16.53
C PRO A 230 0.46 4.35 -16.40
N PRO A 231 1.71 3.93 -16.12
CA PRO A 231 2.04 2.52 -16.01
C PRO A 231 1.36 1.89 -14.80
N ASN A 232 0.65 0.79 -15.04
CA ASN A 232 0.10 -0.09 -14.01
C ASN A 232 0.16 -1.52 -14.57
N ASP A 233 1.39 -1.94 -14.74
CA ASP A 233 1.74 -3.04 -15.63
C ASP A 233 2.03 -4.30 -14.83
N ARG A 234 1.63 -5.43 -15.38
CA ARG A 234 1.76 -6.74 -14.74
C ARG A 234 2.37 -7.74 -15.69
N ARG A 235 3.13 -8.67 -15.11
CA ARG A 235 3.91 -9.69 -15.83
C ARG A 235 4.85 -9.08 -16.86
N ILE A 236 5.46 -7.96 -16.51
CA ILE A 236 6.53 -7.37 -17.30
C ILE A 236 7.84 -8.06 -16.92
N PRO A 237 8.58 -8.62 -17.90
CA PRO A 237 9.90 -9.15 -17.62
C PRO A 237 10.81 -7.98 -17.20
N LEU A 238 11.40 -8.11 -16.02
CA LEU A 238 12.39 -7.17 -15.51
C LEU A 238 13.72 -7.90 -15.36
N ASP A 239 14.80 -7.23 -15.78
CA ASP A 239 16.15 -7.71 -15.54
C ASP A 239 16.39 -7.84 -14.03
N PRO A 240 16.88 -8.98 -13.50
CA PRO A 240 17.21 -9.11 -12.08
C PRO A 240 18.15 -8.02 -11.57
N ASP A 241 19.09 -7.54 -12.39
CA ASP A 241 20.03 -6.46 -12.05
C ASP A 241 19.30 -5.14 -11.82
N PHE A 242 18.05 -5.02 -12.28
CA PHE A 242 17.20 -3.88 -11.97
C PHE A 242 16.98 -3.69 -10.45
N PHE A 243 17.09 -4.77 -9.68
CA PHE A 243 16.93 -4.77 -8.24
C PHE A 243 18.26 -4.79 -7.48
N ASP A 244 19.40 -4.54 -8.11
CA ASP A 244 20.69 -4.44 -7.41
C ASP A 244 20.83 -3.10 -6.68
N TYR A 245 21.13 -3.14 -5.37
CA TYR A 245 21.34 -1.96 -4.54
C TYR A 245 22.51 -1.08 -5.02
N GLN A 246 23.51 -1.65 -5.70
CA GLN A 246 24.65 -0.91 -6.25
C GLN A 246 24.22 0.06 -7.37
N THR A 247 23.10 -0.23 -8.03
CA THR A 247 22.59 0.56 -9.15
C THR A 247 21.62 1.67 -8.72
N LEU A 248 21.29 1.79 -7.43
CA LEU A 248 20.32 2.78 -6.95
C LEU A 248 20.71 4.22 -7.26
N ASN A 249 22.00 4.51 -7.39
CA ASN A 249 22.51 5.82 -7.76
C ASN A 249 22.03 6.30 -9.15
N ARG A 250 21.61 5.40 -10.05
CA ARG A 250 21.13 5.74 -11.39
C ARG A 250 19.83 6.54 -11.38
N PHE A 251 19.06 6.42 -10.30
CA PHE A 251 17.79 7.13 -10.13
C PHE A 251 17.97 8.57 -9.66
N GLY A 252 19.14 8.93 -9.12
CA GLY A 252 19.44 10.29 -8.67
C GLY A 252 19.86 11.26 -9.77
N LYS A 253 19.70 10.89 -11.04
CA LYS A 253 20.10 11.69 -12.20
C LYS A 253 18.92 12.46 -12.77
#